data_AF-A0A8H3CWJ6-F1
#
_entry.id   AF-A0A8H3CWJ6-F1
#
_cell.length_a   1.000
_cell.length_b   1.000
_cell.length_c   1.000
_cell.angle_alpha   90.00
_cell.angle_beta   90.00
_cell.angle_gamma   90.00
#
_symmetry.space_group_name_H-M   'P 1'
#
loop_
_entity.id
_entity.type
_entity.pdbx_description
1 polymer ?
#
loop_
_entity_poly.entity_id
_entity_poly.type
_entity_poly.pdbx_seq_one_letter_code
_entity_poly.pdbx_strand_id
1 'polypeptide(L)'
;MKSFAVLAALVSVVSAAPPRDRVARSPSLLVYSGPDVKYARSNDDKFTPPKGGVNPPKPVYTVKSPFDYESINLALNQEWIELDLFRYGLERFSVKEFEDAGLNEDDRYLIEFMAEQEIGHARALGNLLGGPDSASKPCKYTYPFNTVLEFVDFCQKLTRWGESGVYGFLPHLDSRPSAQILLQSITTEARQQMIFRQFEGLFPMAVWFETGITQSMAWTLLAPYLEECPKENHRIQWRNYPALNITNNPSGIDPDYKPAVTHNRPLLTYPGREVKFTWEDPGKKVGPKNFDYVTATAVKGKAKYAAWVSQYNVTYTPLENVDGNSGSTKQPGTLVYPDLGDPQVNDTTFIAIVDDNVYLTPANLSLIDNHIVAGPAIYQAY
;
A
#
# COMPACT_ATOMS: atom_id res chain seq x y z
N MET A 1 -67.95 -25.78 -14.38
CA MET A 1 -66.53 -25.76 -14.82
C MET A 1 -65.75 -25.11 -13.68
N LYS A 2 -65.13 -25.89 -12.77
CA LYS A 2 -63.73 -26.36 -12.84
C LYS A 2 -62.78 -25.18 -13.11
N SER A 3 -62.15 -24.62 -12.07
CA SER A 3 -60.82 -25.01 -11.54
C SER A 3 -59.73 -24.13 -12.16
N PHE A 4 -58.63 -23.71 -11.52
CA PHE A 4 -57.99 -24.00 -10.24
C PHE A 4 -57.02 -22.82 -9.94
N ALA A 5 -56.78 -22.56 -8.67
CA ALA A 5 -55.70 -21.73 -8.15
C ALA A 5 -54.30 -22.24 -8.58
N VAL A 6 -53.27 -21.38 -8.53
CA VAL A 6 -52.01 -21.60 -7.79
C VAL A 6 -51.28 -20.25 -7.70
N LEU A 7 -51.15 -19.72 -6.47
CA LEU A 7 -50.19 -18.68 -6.11
C LEU A 7 -48.96 -19.43 -5.57
N ALA A 8 -47.88 -19.47 -6.35
CA ALA A 8 -46.64 -20.11 -5.92
C ALA A 8 -45.79 -19.10 -5.14
N ALA A 9 -45.66 -19.35 -3.84
CA ALA A 9 -44.73 -18.67 -2.96
C ALA A 9 -43.29 -19.08 -3.33
N LEU A 10 -42.46 -18.10 -3.72
CA LEU A 10 -41.02 -18.27 -3.84
C LEU A 10 -40.43 -18.34 -2.43
N VAL A 11 -40.11 -19.57 -2.00
CA VAL A 11 -39.37 -19.85 -0.77
C VAL A 11 -37.93 -19.39 -0.96
N SER A 12 -37.49 -18.52 -0.05
CA SER A 12 -36.14 -18.02 0.08
C SER A 12 -35.19 -19.16 0.43
N VAL A 13 -34.24 -19.48 -0.44
CA VAL A 13 -33.10 -20.33 -0.08
C VAL A 13 -32.02 -19.42 0.48
N VAL A 14 -32.12 -19.09 1.77
CA VAL A 14 -31.00 -18.54 2.52
C VAL A 14 -30.05 -19.71 2.76
N SER A 15 -28.92 -19.71 2.04
CA SER A 15 -27.79 -20.57 2.34
C SER A 15 -27.34 -20.27 3.77
N ALA A 16 -27.50 -21.24 4.66
CA ALA A 16 -27.02 -21.14 6.03
C ALA A 16 -25.50 -20.99 6.00
N ALA A 17 -24.99 -19.86 6.46
CA ALA A 17 -23.57 -19.65 6.66
C ALA A 17 -22.99 -20.77 7.55
N PRO A 18 -21.79 -21.30 7.25
CA PRO A 18 -21.17 -22.32 8.06
C PRO A 18 -20.96 -21.83 9.50
N PRO A 19 -20.91 -22.74 10.49
CA PRO A 19 -20.73 -22.39 11.89
C PRO A 19 -19.41 -21.65 12.07
N ARG A 20 -19.50 -20.42 12.58
CA ARG A 20 -18.36 -19.54 12.86
C ARG A 20 -17.50 -20.15 13.98
N ASP A 21 -16.31 -20.62 13.63
CA ASP A 21 -15.25 -20.88 14.61
C ASP A 21 -14.90 -19.57 15.33
N ARG A 22 -15.11 -19.54 16.64
CA ARG A 22 -14.90 -18.35 17.48
C ARG A 22 -13.44 -18.24 17.95
N VAL A 23 -12.46 -18.31 17.04
CA VAL A 23 -11.05 -18.07 17.40
C VAL A 23 -10.36 -17.23 16.33
N ALA A 24 -10.50 -15.91 16.47
CA ALA A 24 -9.61 -14.83 16.01
C ALA A 24 -10.47 -13.54 15.98
N ARG A 25 -10.74 -12.95 17.15
CA ARG A 25 -11.38 -11.64 17.20
C ARG A 25 -10.32 -10.59 16.85
N SER A 26 -10.33 -10.09 15.62
CA SER A 26 -9.74 -8.79 15.32
C SER A 26 -10.48 -7.74 16.16
N PRO A 27 -9.78 -6.81 16.84
CA PRO A 27 -10.43 -5.71 17.51
C PRO A 27 -10.98 -4.78 16.42
N SER A 28 -12.30 -4.78 16.22
CA SER A 28 -12.94 -3.70 15.47
C SER A 28 -12.72 -2.41 16.24
N LEU A 29 -12.19 -1.39 15.58
CA LEU A 29 -11.92 -0.08 16.16
C LEU A 29 -13.23 0.71 16.31
N LEU A 30 -14.22 0.15 17.02
CA LEU A 30 -15.39 0.91 17.49
C LEU A 30 -14.98 1.69 18.74
N VAL A 31 -14.21 2.77 18.53
CA VAL A 31 -13.86 3.72 19.59
C VAL A 31 -15.04 4.65 19.82
N TYR A 32 -15.92 4.30 20.74
CA TYR A 32 -16.87 5.25 21.33
C TYR A 32 -16.45 5.61 22.75
N SER A 33 -15.60 6.63 22.84
CA SER A 33 -15.74 7.67 23.89
C SER A 33 -15.39 9.00 23.22
N GLY A 34 -16.36 9.53 22.48
CA GLY A 34 -16.25 10.88 21.94
C GLY A 34 -16.06 11.89 23.08
N PRO A 35 -15.34 13.01 22.85
CA PRO A 35 -15.21 14.06 23.85
C PRO A 35 -16.61 14.53 24.27
N ASP A 36 -16.79 14.86 25.55
CA ASP A 36 -18.02 15.50 26.06
C ASP A 36 -18.20 16.84 25.33
N VAL A 37 -18.96 16.85 24.22
CA VAL A 37 -19.13 18.00 23.30
C VAL A 37 -19.97 19.13 23.92
N LYS A 38 -19.95 19.29 25.24
CA LYS A 38 -20.71 20.31 25.97
C LYS A 38 -20.10 21.72 25.93
N TYR A 39 -19.03 21.94 25.14
CA TYR A 39 -18.41 23.26 24.97
C TYR A 39 -18.48 23.78 23.53
N ALA A 40 -19.62 23.58 22.85
CA ALA A 40 -19.96 24.34 21.65
C ALA A 40 -20.30 25.79 22.02
N ARG A 41 -19.24 26.60 22.14
CA ARG A 41 -19.08 28.04 21.86
C ARG A 41 -20.36 28.91 21.85
N SER A 42 -20.36 29.98 22.67
CA SER A 42 -21.10 31.19 22.32
C SER A 42 -20.35 31.92 21.18
N ASN A 43 -21.08 32.26 20.13
CA ASN A 43 -20.60 33.15 19.08
C ASN A 43 -20.97 34.58 19.51
N ASP A 44 -20.16 35.20 20.37
CA ASP A 44 -20.35 36.60 20.80
C ASP A 44 -19.94 37.59 19.70
N ASP A 45 -20.35 37.35 18.44
CA ASP A 45 -19.97 38.09 17.21
C ASP A 45 -18.46 38.25 16.95
N LYS A 46 -17.61 37.67 17.78
CA LYS A 46 -16.16 37.59 17.62
C LYS A 46 -15.77 36.20 17.18
N PHE A 47 -15.27 36.07 15.95
CA PHE A 47 -14.67 34.81 15.47
C PHE A 47 -13.46 34.46 16.36
N THR A 48 -13.69 33.58 17.34
CA THR A 48 -12.63 32.99 18.14
C THR A 48 -12.28 31.65 17.50
N PRO A 49 -11.13 31.50 16.84
CA PRO A 49 -10.81 30.27 16.11
C PRO A 49 -10.84 29.03 17.04
N PRO A 50 -11.26 27.85 16.54
CA PRO A 50 -11.07 26.57 17.22
C PRO A 50 -9.64 26.39 17.72
N LYS A 51 -9.48 25.87 18.95
CA LYS A 51 -8.16 25.50 19.49
C LYS A 51 -7.47 24.39 18.68
N GLY A 52 -8.14 23.79 17.71
CA GLY A 52 -7.64 22.74 16.81
C GLY A 52 -6.75 23.24 15.66
N GLY A 53 -5.91 24.25 15.86
CA GLY A 53 -4.97 24.73 14.84
C GLY A 53 -5.52 25.77 13.87
N VAL A 54 -6.62 26.44 14.20
CA VAL A 54 -7.12 27.58 13.42
C VAL A 54 -6.40 28.85 13.91
N ASN A 55 -5.82 29.63 12.99
CA ASN A 55 -4.89 30.74 13.24
C ASN A 55 -3.48 30.34 13.74
N PRO A 56 -2.77 29.40 13.05
CA PRO A 56 -1.40 29.06 13.43
C PRO A 56 -0.42 30.22 13.12
N PRO A 57 0.76 30.24 13.75
CA PRO A 57 1.87 31.09 13.31
C PRO A 57 2.18 30.87 11.82
N LYS A 58 2.85 31.84 11.18
CA LYS A 58 3.27 31.73 9.78
C LYS A 58 3.94 30.36 9.55
N PRO A 59 3.41 29.52 8.63
CA PRO A 59 3.94 28.18 8.45
C PRO A 59 5.35 28.23 7.86
N VAL A 60 6.18 27.27 8.29
CA VAL A 60 7.48 26.97 7.70
C VAL A 60 7.39 25.56 7.15
N TYR A 61 7.54 25.44 5.83
CA TYR A 61 7.43 24.18 5.09
C TYR A 61 8.80 23.55 4.94
N THR A 62 9.24 22.85 5.99
CA THR A 62 10.50 22.12 6.02
C THR A 62 10.43 20.99 7.04
N VAL A 63 11.33 20.02 6.95
CA VAL A 63 11.51 18.96 7.95
C VAL A 63 11.85 19.54 9.32
N LYS A 64 11.36 18.94 10.41
CA LYS A 64 11.66 19.40 11.79
C LYS A 64 12.49 18.43 12.63
N SER A 65 12.64 17.20 12.17
CA SER A 65 13.35 16.15 12.89
C SER A 65 14.05 15.20 11.93
N PRO A 66 14.99 14.37 12.43
CA PRO A 66 15.55 13.28 11.65
C PRO A 66 14.48 12.32 11.12
N PHE A 67 13.40 12.09 11.88
CA PHE A 67 12.28 11.27 11.43
C PHE A 67 11.57 11.89 10.22
N ASP A 68 11.27 13.19 10.27
CA ASP A 68 10.69 13.92 9.14
C ASP A 68 11.60 13.82 7.91
N TYR A 69 12.89 14.05 8.08
CA TYR A 69 13.88 14.01 7.01
C TYR A 69 13.96 12.63 6.35
N GLU A 70 14.17 11.56 7.12
CA GLU A 70 14.29 10.21 6.58
C GLU A 70 12.98 9.72 5.96
N SER A 71 11.82 10.13 6.47
CA SER A 71 10.53 9.73 5.90
C SER A 71 10.22 10.46 4.59
N ILE A 72 10.45 11.79 4.54
CA ILE A 72 10.24 12.58 3.32
C ILE A 72 11.30 12.24 2.26
N ASN A 73 12.53 11.93 2.66
CA ASN A 73 13.56 11.51 1.71
C ASN A 73 13.28 10.11 1.14
N LEU A 74 12.68 9.20 1.92
CA LEU A 74 12.15 7.94 1.38
C LEU A 74 11.05 8.20 0.35
N ALA A 75 10.07 9.05 0.67
CA ALA A 75 9.03 9.42 -0.29
C ALA A 75 9.62 10.06 -1.56
N LEU A 76 10.64 10.92 -1.44
CA LEU A 76 11.30 11.48 -2.61
C LEU A 76 11.95 10.41 -3.52
N ASN A 77 12.45 9.31 -2.97
CA ASN A 77 12.94 8.20 -3.80
C ASN A 77 11.79 7.46 -4.50
N GLN A 78 10.60 7.42 -3.90
CA GLN A 78 9.38 6.94 -4.55
C GLN A 78 9.03 7.82 -5.76
N GLU A 79 8.98 9.15 -5.57
CA GLU A 79 8.68 10.09 -6.67
C GLU A 79 9.63 9.90 -7.87
N TRP A 80 10.91 9.69 -7.57
CA TRP A 80 11.91 9.53 -8.63
C TRP A 80 11.79 8.22 -9.40
N ILE A 81 11.40 7.12 -8.76
CA ILE A 81 11.19 5.86 -9.45
C ILE A 81 9.87 5.87 -10.24
N GLU A 82 8.82 6.54 -9.75
CA GLU A 82 7.55 6.67 -10.46
C GLU A 82 7.71 7.49 -11.73
N LEU A 83 8.38 8.64 -11.61
CA LEU A 83 8.72 9.49 -12.75
C LEU A 83 9.50 8.72 -13.83
N ASP A 84 10.52 7.96 -13.41
CA ASP A 84 11.33 7.16 -14.31
C ASP A 84 10.51 6.03 -14.93
N LEU A 85 9.79 5.25 -14.12
CA LEU A 85 8.99 4.11 -14.56
C LEU A 85 7.95 4.51 -15.62
N PHE A 86 7.20 5.58 -15.39
CA PHE A 86 6.14 6.02 -16.31
C PHE A 86 6.71 6.42 -17.67
N ARG A 87 7.84 7.16 -17.66
CA ARG A 87 8.56 7.51 -18.89
C ARG A 87 9.19 6.30 -19.57
N TYR A 88 9.79 5.41 -18.78
CA TYR A 88 10.46 4.21 -19.26
C TYR A 88 9.49 3.30 -20.01
N GLY A 89 8.28 3.07 -19.48
CA GLY A 89 7.27 2.27 -20.15
C GLY A 89 6.81 2.88 -21.48
N LEU A 90 6.57 4.20 -21.50
CA LEU A 90 6.17 4.94 -22.70
C LEU A 90 7.26 4.96 -23.78
N GLU A 91 8.54 5.00 -23.40
CA GLU A 91 9.66 4.95 -24.34
C GLU A 91 9.96 3.53 -24.84
N ARG A 92 9.85 2.53 -23.96
CA ARG A 92 10.23 1.15 -24.24
C ARG A 92 9.28 0.46 -25.21
N PHE A 93 7.98 0.66 -25.07
CA PHE A 93 6.96 -0.05 -25.83
C PHE A 93 6.45 0.77 -27.01
N SER A 94 6.23 0.11 -28.14
CA SER A 94 5.66 0.74 -29.33
C SER A 94 4.17 1.05 -29.15
N VAL A 95 3.66 2.00 -29.94
CA VAL A 95 2.23 2.33 -30.01
C VAL A 95 1.37 1.08 -30.20
N LYS A 96 1.79 0.18 -31.09
CA LYS A 96 1.06 -1.04 -31.42
C LYS A 96 0.98 -1.99 -30.23
N GLU A 97 2.02 -2.08 -29.40
CA GLU A 97 2.01 -2.92 -28.19
C GLU A 97 1.04 -2.38 -27.14
N PHE A 98 0.92 -1.06 -27.01
CA PHE A 98 -0.10 -0.44 -26.15
C PHE A 98 -1.51 -0.71 -26.69
N GLU A 99 -1.74 -0.53 -28.00
CA GLU A 99 -3.03 -0.82 -28.63
C GLU A 99 -3.41 -2.30 -28.49
N ASP A 100 -2.45 -3.21 -28.61
CA ASP A 100 -2.64 -4.65 -28.41
C ASP A 100 -2.99 -5.00 -26.95
N ALA A 101 -2.45 -4.25 -25.99
CA ALA A 101 -2.83 -4.32 -24.59
C ALA A 101 -4.18 -3.63 -24.30
N GLY A 102 -4.79 -2.96 -25.29
CA GLY A 102 -6.07 -2.27 -25.16
C GLY A 102 -5.97 -0.84 -24.66
N LEU A 103 -4.78 -0.25 -24.61
CA LEU A 103 -4.54 1.14 -24.20
C LEU A 103 -4.35 2.02 -25.44
N ASN A 104 -5.16 3.07 -25.56
CA ASN A 104 -5.16 3.95 -26.72
C ASN A 104 -4.23 5.17 -26.55
N GLU A 105 -4.38 6.18 -27.40
CA GLU A 105 -3.61 7.42 -27.31
C GLU A 105 -3.91 8.23 -26.05
N ASP A 106 -5.19 8.37 -25.67
CA ASP A 106 -5.61 9.10 -24.46
C ASP A 106 -5.08 8.42 -23.19
N ASP A 107 -5.07 7.09 -23.15
CA ASP A 107 -4.54 6.32 -22.01
C ASP A 107 -3.04 6.55 -21.83
N ARG A 108 -2.28 6.54 -22.93
CA ARG A 108 -0.85 6.85 -22.91
C ARG A 108 -0.57 8.29 -22.52
N TYR A 109 -1.37 9.24 -23.01
CA TYR A 109 -1.28 10.63 -22.60
C TYR A 109 -1.55 10.79 -21.09
N LEU A 110 -2.48 10.01 -20.52
CA LEU A 110 -2.69 10.02 -19.08
C LEU A 110 -1.46 9.52 -18.30
N ILE A 111 -0.76 8.47 -18.78
CA ILE A 111 0.52 8.03 -18.19
C ILE A 111 1.57 9.14 -18.27
N GLU A 112 1.67 9.83 -19.41
CA GLU A 112 2.57 10.97 -19.58
C GLU A 112 2.25 12.09 -18.60
N PHE A 113 0.97 12.43 -18.44
CA PHE A 113 0.52 13.45 -17.50
C PHE A 113 0.77 13.07 -16.05
N MET A 114 0.60 11.79 -15.67
CA MET A 114 0.99 11.30 -14.34
C MET A 114 2.51 11.48 -14.12
N ALA A 115 3.34 11.23 -15.13
CA ALA A 115 4.77 11.53 -15.05
C ALA A 115 5.05 13.03 -14.83
N GLU A 116 4.27 13.95 -15.42
CA GLU A 116 4.40 15.38 -15.12
C GLU A 116 4.04 15.72 -13.67
N GLN A 117 3.07 15.03 -13.09
CA GLN A 117 2.71 15.18 -11.68
C GLN A 117 3.88 14.80 -10.76
N GLU A 118 4.61 13.72 -11.07
CA GLU A 118 5.79 13.32 -10.27
C GLU A 118 6.92 14.34 -10.29
N ILE A 119 7.07 15.14 -11.35
CA ILE A 119 8.00 16.27 -11.35
C ILE A 119 7.59 17.30 -10.29
N GLY A 120 6.29 17.57 -10.19
CA GLY A 120 5.71 18.46 -9.20
C GLY A 120 5.90 17.95 -7.77
N HIS A 121 5.60 16.68 -7.55
CA HIS A 121 5.77 16.02 -6.25
C HIS A 121 7.24 15.97 -5.82
N ALA A 122 8.14 15.47 -6.67
CA ALA A 122 9.57 15.43 -6.39
C ALA A 122 10.15 16.82 -6.08
N ARG A 123 9.70 17.85 -6.80
CA ARG A 123 10.09 19.24 -6.50
C ARG A 123 9.56 19.71 -5.15
N ALA A 124 8.30 19.41 -4.82
CA ALA A 124 7.72 19.77 -3.53
C ALA A 124 8.51 19.11 -2.39
N LEU A 125 8.73 17.80 -2.45
CA LEU A 125 9.47 17.06 -1.42
C LEU A 125 10.93 17.51 -1.33
N GLY A 126 11.61 17.72 -2.46
CA GLY A 126 12.96 18.29 -2.48
C GLY A 126 13.06 19.65 -1.80
N ASN A 127 12.05 20.53 -1.95
CA ASN A 127 12.01 21.80 -1.24
C ASN A 127 11.80 21.62 0.27
N LEU A 128 10.94 20.68 0.70
CA LEU A 128 10.72 20.39 2.12
C LEU A 128 12.00 19.90 2.82
N LEU A 129 12.84 19.16 2.10
CA LEU A 129 14.13 18.65 2.58
C LEU A 129 15.23 19.73 2.68
N GLY A 130 15.00 20.94 2.18
CA GLY A 130 15.98 22.03 2.20
C GLY A 130 16.60 22.36 0.84
N GLY A 131 16.06 21.82 -0.26
CA GLY A 131 16.51 22.10 -1.62
C GLY A 131 17.49 21.06 -2.19
N PRO A 132 18.07 21.32 -3.37
CA PRO A 132 18.78 20.32 -4.19
C PRO A 132 20.04 19.75 -3.52
N ASP A 133 20.65 20.48 -2.58
CA ASP A 133 21.84 20.01 -1.86
C ASP A 133 21.50 19.04 -0.72
N SER A 134 20.25 19.03 -0.25
CA SER A 134 19.77 18.18 0.85
C SER A 134 18.85 17.06 0.38
N ALA A 135 18.33 17.14 -0.84
CA ALA A 135 17.39 16.20 -1.43
C ALA A 135 18.12 15.10 -2.21
N SER A 136 17.67 13.85 -2.08
CA SER A 136 18.16 12.78 -2.96
C SER A 136 17.84 13.08 -4.44
N LYS A 137 18.78 12.71 -5.30
CA LYS A 137 18.67 12.82 -6.77
C LYS A 137 18.20 11.48 -7.37
N PRO A 138 17.64 11.46 -8.59
CA PRO A 138 17.21 10.23 -9.24
C PRO A 138 18.36 9.22 -9.40
N CYS A 139 18.02 7.93 -9.32
CA CYS A 139 18.93 6.82 -9.52
C CYS A 139 18.82 6.25 -10.95
N LYS A 140 19.61 5.22 -11.25
CA LYS A 140 19.33 4.27 -12.32
C LYS A 140 18.46 3.14 -11.75
N TYR A 141 17.50 2.68 -12.53
CA TYR A 141 16.52 1.70 -12.12
C TYR A 141 16.53 0.46 -13.01
N THR A 142 15.99 -0.64 -12.49
CA THR A 142 15.76 -1.87 -13.25
C THR A 142 14.37 -2.39 -12.93
N TYR A 143 13.61 -2.77 -13.96
CA TYR A 143 12.23 -3.21 -13.82
C TYR A 143 12.02 -4.63 -14.35
N PRO A 144 11.20 -5.47 -13.67
CA PRO A 144 11.08 -6.89 -13.99
C PRO A 144 9.91 -7.20 -14.94
N PHE A 145 9.76 -6.46 -16.04
CA PHE A 145 8.68 -6.67 -17.02
C PHE A 145 9.17 -6.66 -18.47
N ASN A 146 8.40 -7.32 -19.35
CA ASN A 146 8.69 -7.48 -20.77
C ASN A 146 7.52 -7.11 -21.67
N THR A 147 6.32 -6.92 -21.14
CA THR A 147 5.11 -6.54 -21.90
C THR A 147 4.43 -5.31 -21.31
N VAL A 148 3.56 -4.65 -22.08
CA VAL A 148 2.75 -3.51 -21.59
C VAL A 148 1.87 -3.91 -20.41
N LEU A 149 1.27 -5.10 -20.44
CA LEU A 149 0.44 -5.59 -19.32
C LEU A 149 1.26 -5.82 -18.05
N GLU A 150 2.47 -6.40 -18.17
CA GLU A 150 3.38 -6.55 -17.02
C GLU A 150 3.90 -5.19 -16.52
N PHE A 151 4.08 -4.20 -17.41
CA PHE A 151 4.42 -2.84 -17.04
C PHE A 151 3.31 -2.17 -16.24
N VAL A 152 2.04 -2.27 -16.69
CA VAL A 152 0.89 -1.72 -15.98
C VAL A 152 0.69 -2.39 -14.62
N ASP A 153 0.79 -3.72 -14.55
CA ASP A 153 0.76 -4.48 -13.28
C ASP A 153 1.89 -4.03 -12.33
N PHE A 154 3.08 -3.75 -12.86
CA PHE A 154 4.17 -3.22 -12.05
C PHE A 154 3.88 -1.80 -11.54
N CYS A 155 3.38 -0.89 -12.40
CA CYS A 155 2.96 0.45 -11.99
C CYS A 155 1.88 0.42 -10.90
N GLN A 156 0.89 -0.47 -11.06
CA GLN A 156 -0.20 -0.68 -10.11
C GLN A 156 0.33 -1.06 -8.73
N LYS A 157 1.29 -1.98 -8.66
CA LYS A 157 1.92 -2.39 -7.40
C LYS A 157 2.81 -1.28 -6.86
N LEU A 158 3.61 -0.65 -7.72
CA LEU A 158 4.61 0.35 -7.33
C LEU A 158 3.98 1.56 -6.66
N THR A 159 2.94 2.11 -7.30
CA THR A 159 2.15 3.22 -6.76
C THR A 159 1.44 2.83 -5.46
N ARG A 160 1.00 1.56 -5.32
CA ARG A 160 0.39 1.07 -4.07
C ARG A 160 1.34 1.10 -2.88
N TRP A 161 2.59 0.65 -3.02
CA TRP A 161 3.52 0.71 -1.88
C TRP A 161 4.06 2.12 -1.63
N GLY A 162 4.15 2.95 -2.67
CA GLY A 162 4.45 4.37 -2.56
C GLY A 162 3.44 5.08 -1.67
N GLU A 163 2.16 5.00 -2.06
CA GLU A 163 1.09 5.64 -1.30
C GLU A 163 0.99 5.10 0.13
N SER A 164 1.09 3.78 0.28
CA SER A 164 0.90 3.13 1.58
C SER A 164 2.03 3.49 2.53
N GLY A 165 3.26 3.66 2.00
CA GLY A 165 4.40 4.12 2.78
C GLY A 165 4.14 5.50 3.38
N VAL A 166 3.71 6.46 2.56
CA VAL A 166 3.39 7.82 3.02
C VAL A 166 2.22 7.81 4.01
N TYR A 167 1.10 7.14 3.70
CA TYR A 167 -0.03 7.06 4.63
C TYR A 167 0.38 6.50 6.00
N GLY A 168 1.34 5.57 6.03
CA GLY A 168 1.85 4.98 7.26
C GLY A 168 2.62 5.96 8.15
N PHE A 169 3.41 6.89 7.58
CA PHE A 169 4.21 7.82 8.38
C PHE A 169 3.65 9.25 8.47
N LEU A 170 2.74 9.64 7.58
CA LEU A 170 2.19 10.99 7.47
C LEU A 170 1.66 11.54 8.82
N PRO A 171 0.90 10.77 9.63
CA PRO A 171 0.38 11.26 10.92
C PRO A 171 1.47 11.45 11.99
N HIS A 172 2.67 10.90 11.76
CA HIS A 172 3.79 10.91 12.69
C HIS A 172 4.78 12.05 12.45
N LEU A 173 4.64 12.81 11.36
CA LEU A 173 5.53 13.93 11.06
C LEU A 173 5.41 15.05 12.11
N ASP A 174 6.55 15.54 12.59
CA ASP A 174 6.63 16.69 13.50
C ASP A 174 6.24 17.98 12.77
N SER A 175 6.57 18.08 11.49
CA SER A 175 6.21 19.21 10.64
C SER A 175 4.81 19.07 10.04
N ARG A 176 3.78 19.49 10.78
CA ARG A 176 2.40 19.59 10.27
C ARG A 176 2.25 20.36 8.95
N PRO A 177 2.94 21.49 8.70
CA PRO A 177 2.87 22.16 7.39
C PRO A 177 3.40 21.29 6.25
N SER A 178 4.50 20.56 6.46
CA SER A 178 5.05 19.62 5.48
C SER A 178 4.11 18.43 5.27
N ALA A 179 3.54 17.88 6.34
CA ALA A 179 2.52 16.83 6.28
C ALA A 179 1.31 17.29 5.45
N GLN A 180 0.90 18.56 5.53
CA GLN A 180 -0.21 19.07 4.72
C GLN A 180 0.11 19.09 3.22
N ILE A 181 1.35 19.41 2.83
CA ILE A 181 1.78 19.35 1.42
C ILE A 181 1.82 17.90 0.95
N LEU A 182 2.43 17.02 1.75
CA LEU A 182 2.52 15.60 1.46
C LEU A 182 1.15 14.92 1.38
N LEU A 183 0.18 15.35 2.20
CA LEU A 183 -1.21 14.90 2.11
C LEU A 183 -1.84 15.26 0.76
N GLN A 184 -1.52 16.43 0.20
CA GLN A 184 -2.08 16.84 -1.09
C GLN A 184 -1.47 16.06 -2.27
N SER A 185 -0.16 15.75 -2.23
CA SER A 185 0.46 14.90 -3.25
C SER A 185 -0.03 13.46 -3.16
N ILE A 186 -0.04 12.87 -1.95
CA ILE A 186 -0.37 11.46 -1.79
C ILE A 186 -1.82 11.11 -2.19
N THR A 187 -2.75 12.06 -2.03
CA THR A 187 -4.12 11.89 -2.53
C THR A 187 -4.21 11.89 -4.06
N THR A 188 -3.21 12.46 -4.75
CA THR A 188 -3.05 12.35 -6.21
C THR A 188 -2.48 10.98 -6.56
N GLU A 189 -1.45 10.51 -5.86
CA GLU A 189 -0.85 9.17 -6.06
C GLU A 189 -1.88 8.05 -5.89
N ALA A 190 -2.77 8.13 -4.91
CA ALA A 190 -3.86 7.17 -4.73
C ALA A 190 -4.78 7.09 -5.97
N ARG A 191 -4.98 8.22 -6.66
CA ARG A 191 -5.77 8.25 -7.90
C ARG A 191 -4.98 7.66 -9.06
N GLN A 192 -3.67 7.84 -9.11
CA GLN A 192 -2.82 7.22 -10.13
C GLN A 192 -2.80 5.70 -9.97
N GLN A 193 -2.70 5.21 -8.72
CA GLN A 193 -2.82 3.79 -8.41
C GLN A 193 -4.17 3.24 -8.91
N MET A 194 -5.27 3.95 -8.64
CA MET A 194 -6.60 3.62 -9.17
C MET A 194 -6.62 3.59 -10.71
N ILE A 195 -5.97 4.53 -11.40
CA ILE A 195 -5.85 4.52 -12.87
C ILE A 195 -5.11 3.27 -13.35
N PHE A 196 -3.99 2.89 -12.73
CA PHE A 196 -3.28 1.68 -13.13
C PHE A 196 -4.10 0.41 -12.88
N ARG A 197 -4.94 0.38 -11.84
CA ARG A 197 -5.95 -0.67 -11.66
C ARG A 197 -6.93 -0.72 -12.83
N GLN A 198 -7.42 0.43 -13.30
CA GLN A 198 -8.32 0.51 -14.47
C GLN A 198 -7.63 0.05 -15.76
N PHE A 199 -6.37 0.44 -15.96
CA PHE A 199 -5.56 0.00 -17.10
C PHE A 199 -5.25 -1.49 -17.08
N GLU A 200 -5.19 -2.11 -15.90
CA GLU A 200 -5.04 -3.57 -15.78
C GLU A 200 -6.38 -4.34 -15.87
N GLY A 201 -7.52 -3.64 -15.93
CA GLY A 201 -8.84 -4.26 -15.89
C GLY A 201 -9.28 -4.72 -14.49
N LEU A 202 -8.55 -4.32 -13.43
CA LEU A 202 -8.93 -4.53 -12.02
C LEU A 202 -10.11 -3.62 -11.63
N PHE A 203 -10.81 -3.95 -10.54
CA PHE A 203 -11.82 -3.04 -9.99
C PHE A 203 -11.14 -1.81 -9.36
N PRO A 204 -11.52 -0.56 -9.70
CA PRO A 204 -10.71 0.62 -9.39
C PRO A 204 -10.64 0.99 -7.90
N MET A 205 -11.73 0.82 -7.15
CA MET A 205 -11.85 1.29 -5.75
C MET A 205 -12.34 0.16 -4.86
N ALA A 206 -11.44 -0.72 -4.49
CA ALA A 206 -11.78 -2.02 -3.92
C ALA A 206 -11.83 -2.05 -2.37
N VAL A 207 -11.44 -0.97 -1.70
CA VAL A 207 -11.38 -0.84 -0.24
C VAL A 207 -12.16 0.37 0.27
N TRP A 208 -12.53 0.36 1.55
CA TRP A 208 -13.16 1.50 2.20
C TRP A 208 -12.14 2.48 2.78
N PHE A 209 -10.92 2.01 3.08
CA PHE A 209 -9.86 2.80 3.66
C PHE A 209 -8.50 2.41 3.06
N GLU A 210 -7.67 3.40 2.75
CA GLU A 210 -6.31 3.15 2.27
C GLU A 210 -5.41 2.57 3.36
N THR A 211 -4.47 1.73 2.93
CA THR A 211 -3.55 1.02 3.82
C THR A 211 -2.32 1.87 4.12
N GLY A 212 -1.88 1.89 5.38
CA GLY A 212 -0.56 2.41 5.75
C GLY A 212 0.43 1.27 6.00
N ILE A 213 1.69 1.42 5.58
CA ILE A 213 2.82 0.52 5.93
C ILE A 213 3.97 1.30 6.54
N THR A 214 4.87 0.64 7.28
CA THR A 214 6.02 1.32 7.89
C THR A 214 7.04 1.75 6.84
N GLN A 215 7.91 2.70 7.18
CA GLN A 215 8.98 3.14 6.28
C GLN A 215 9.95 2.00 5.94
N SER A 216 10.23 1.10 6.89
CA SER A 216 11.07 -0.08 6.62
C SER A 216 10.38 -1.06 5.67
N MET A 217 9.06 -1.22 5.79
CA MET A 217 8.26 -2.00 4.82
C MET A 217 8.30 -1.38 3.42
N ALA A 218 8.04 -0.07 3.29
CA ALA A 218 8.08 0.64 2.02
C ALA A 218 9.48 0.60 1.38
N TRP A 219 10.53 0.82 2.18
CA TRP A 219 11.91 0.73 1.70
C TRP A 219 12.28 -0.68 1.24
N THR A 220 11.82 -1.72 1.95
CA THR A 220 12.02 -3.12 1.55
C THR A 220 11.41 -3.42 0.18
N LEU A 221 10.29 -2.81 -0.16
CA LEU A 221 9.63 -2.96 -1.46
C LEU A 221 10.30 -2.11 -2.56
N LEU A 222 10.77 -0.90 -2.22
CA LEU A 222 11.36 0.04 -3.17
C LEU A 222 12.81 -0.31 -3.54
N ALA A 223 13.65 -0.56 -2.53
CA ALA A 223 15.10 -0.70 -2.69
C ALA A 223 15.53 -1.68 -3.80
N PRO A 224 14.92 -2.87 -3.98
CA PRO A 224 15.34 -3.85 -4.99
C PRO A 224 15.41 -3.32 -6.43
N TYR A 225 14.68 -2.25 -6.75
CA TYR A 225 14.59 -1.70 -8.11
C TYR A 225 15.58 -0.58 -8.40
N LEU A 226 16.33 -0.10 -7.39
CA LEU A 226 17.36 0.92 -7.56
C LEU A 226 18.69 0.23 -7.85
N GLU A 227 19.24 0.42 -9.05
CA GLU A 227 20.48 -0.23 -9.49
C GLU A 227 21.73 0.54 -9.03
N GLU A 228 21.75 1.86 -9.23
CA GLU A 228 22.88 2.72 -8.91
C GLU A 228 22.38 4.15 -8.66
N CYS A 229 22.78 4.78 -7.56
CA CYS A 229 22.38 6.15 -7.23
C CYS A 229 23.59 7.10 -7.21
N PRO A 230 23.41 8.42 -7.42
CA PRO A 230 24.49 9.40 -7.20
C PRO A 230 25.12 9.24 -5.81
N LYS A 231 26.46 9.33 -5.73
CA LYS A 231 27.20 9.06 -4.47
C LYS A 231 26.94 10.11 -3.40
N GLU A 232 26.53 11.29 -3.80
CA GLU A 232 26.11 12.38 -2.93
C GLU A 232 24.74 12.15 -2.29
N ASN A 233 23.93 11.21 -2.79
CA ASN A 233 22.63 10.92 -2.18
C ASN A 233 22.82 10.40 -0.76
N HIS A 234 21.97 10.86 0.14
CA HIS A 234 21.97 10.36 1.51
C HIS A 234 21.45 8.92 1.52
N ARG A 235 22.17 8.05 2.23
CA ARG A 235 21.77 6.67 2.45
C ARG A 235 20.51 6.66 3.32
N ILE A 236 19.43 6.07 2.82
CA ILE A 236 18.18 5.85 3.56
C ILE A 236 18.47 4.97 4.78
N GLN A 237 18.03 5.40 5.96
CA GLN A 237 18.34 4.69 7.22
C GLN A 237 17.30 3.65 7.65
N TRP A 238 16.27 3.43 6.82
CA TRP A 238 15.27 2.39 7.07
C TRP A 238 15.81 0.99 6.78
N ARG A 239 15.29 0.01 7.52
CA ARG A 239 15.74 -1.39 7.40
C ARG A 239 15.14 -2.01 6.14
N ASN A 240 15.98 -2.71 5.38
CA ASN A 240 15.50 -3.69 4.41
C ASN A 240 15.33 -5.03 5.12
N TYR A 241 14.15 -5.61 5.06
CA TYR A 241 13.90 -6.96 5.58
C TYR A 241 14.29 -8.02 4.55
N PRO A 242 14.53 -9.27 4.97
CA PRO A 242 14.69 -10.38 4.02
C PRO A 242 13.47 -10.50 3.10
N ALA A 243 13.70 -10.79 1.82
CA ALA A 243 12.61 -10.85 0.86
C ALA A 243 11.63 -11.99 1.20
N LEU A 244 10.34 -11.70 1.04
CA LEU A 244 9.27 -12.68 1.13
C LEU A 244 8.71 -12.90 -0.27
N ASN A 245 8.51 -14.16 -0.65
CA ASN A 245 7.90 -14.55 -1.90
C ASN A 245 6.61 -15.33 -1.65
N ILE A 246 5.53 -14.92 -2.30
CA ILE A 246 4.25 -15.64 -2.29
C ILE A 246 4.23 -16.54 -3.52
N THR A 247 4.47 -17.84 -3.34
CA THR A 247 4.71 -18.76 -4.46
C THR A 247 3.46 -19.09 -5.27
N ASN A 248 2.28 -18.77 -4.73
CA ASN A 248 0.98 -18.90 -5.40
C ASN A 248 0.20 -17.57 -5.36
N ASN A 249 0.88 -16.44 -5.56
CA ASN A 249 0.24 -15.13 -5.62
C ASN A 249 -0.78 -15.07 -6.76
N PRO A 250 -2.01 -14.59 -6.55
CA PRO A 250 -2.92 -14.31 -7.66
C PRO A 250 -2.34 -13.23 -8.60
N SER A 251 -2.71 -13.31 -9.87
CA SER A 251 -2.33 -12.32 -10.90
C SER A 251 -3.53 -11.43 -11.20
N GLY A 252 -3.29 -10.12 -11.29
CA GLY A 252 -4.31 -9.17 -11.75
C GLY A 252 -4.56 -9.28 -13.25
N ILE A 253 -3.48 -9.47 -14.02
CA ILE A 253 -3.46 -9.68 -15.47
C ILE A 253 -4.36 -10.88 -15.87
N ASP A 254 -5.40 -10.57 -16.65
CA ASP A 254 -6.35 -11.54 -17.18
C ASP A 254 -6.82 -11.09 -18.59
N PRO A 255 -6.58 -11.87 -19.65
CA PRO A 255 -6.98 -11.49 -21.02
C PRO A 255 -8.48 -11.24 -21.23
N ASP A 256 -9.33 -11.76 -20.33
CA ASP A 256 -10.78 -11.54 -20.39
C ASP A 256 -11.20 -10.17 -19.83
N TYR A 257 -10.32 -9.49 -19.11
CA TYR A 257 -10.55 -8.17 -18.50
C TYR A 257 -9.55 -7.15 -19.05
N LYS A 258 -9.96 -6.44 -20.10
CA LYS A 258 -9.18 -5.39 -20.76
C LYS A 258 -9.19 -4.08 -19.96
N PRO A 259 -8.38 -3.07 -20.33
CA PRO A 259 -8.51 -1.73 -19.76
C PRO A 259 -9.94 -1.19 -19.83
N ALA A 260 -10.49 -0.69 -18.71
CA ALA A 260 -11.76 0.02 -18.70
C ALA A 260 -11.93 0.89 -17.46
N VAL A 261 -12.87 1.84 -17.51
CA VAL A 261 -13.25 2.66 -16.35
C VAL A 261 -13.68 1.79 -15.16
N THR A 262 -14.34 0.66 -15.40
CA THR A 262 -14.67 -0.31 -14.35
C THR A 262 -15.00 -1.68 -14.95
N HIS A 263 -14.69 -2.73 -14.21
CA HIS A 263 -15.13 -4.10 -14.47
C HIS A 263 -15.86 -4.67 -13.26
N ASN A 264 -16.99 -5.33 -13.49
CA ASN A 264 -17.51 -6.26 -12.48
C ASN A 264 -16.82 -7.62 -12.67
N ARG A 265 -15.62 -7.75 -12.11
CA ARG A 265 -14.84 -8.99 -12.14
C ARG A 265 -14.95 -9.78 -10.82
N PRO A 266 -14.81 -11.11 -10.84
CA PRO A 266 -14.65 -11.90 -9.62
C PRO A 266 -13.40 -11.50 -8.83
N LEU A 267 -13.42 -11.69 -7.51
CA LEU A 267 -12.23 -11.57 -6.67
C LEU A 267 -11.14 -12.53 -7.16
N LEU A 268 -9.87 -12.10 -7.10
CA LEU A 268 -8.71 -12.91 -7.46
C LEU A 268 -8.45 -14.04 -6.45
N THR A 269 -9.09 -13.96 -5.29
CA THR A 269 -8.87 -14.85 -4.16
C THR A 269 -10.12 -14.97 -3.29
N TYR A 270 -10.06 -15.81 -2.25
CA TYR A 270 -11.16 -16.07 -1.33
C TYR A 270 -10.66 -16.38 0.10
N PRO A 271 -11.47 -16.08 1.14
CA PRO A 271 -11.20 -16.49 2.50
C PRO A 271 -10.92 -17.99 2.64
N GLY A 272 -9.90 -18.35 3.43
CA GLY A 272 -9.50 -19.74 3.65
C GLY A 272 -8.61 -20.33 2.55
N ARG A 273 -8.34 -19.60 1.45
CA ARG A 273 -7.36 -20.01 0.43
C ARG A 273 -6.00 -20.23 1.10
N GLU A 274 -5.37 -21.37 0.81
CA GLU A 274 -3.99 -21.62 1.22
C GLU A 274 -3.05 -20.69 0.45
N VAL A 275 -2.22 -19.94 1.18
CA VAL A 275 -1.18 -19.05 0.63
C VAL A 275 0.18 -19.60 1.06
N LYS A 276 1.07 -19.79 0.09
CA LYS A 276 2.36 -20.45 0.26
C LYS A 276 3.48 -19.45 0.15
N PHE A 277 4.48 -19.61 1.01
CA PHE A 277 5.59 -18.67 1.12
C PHE A 277 6.94 -19.37 1.02
N THR A 278 7.90 -18.64 0.45
CA THR A 278 9.32 -18.81 0.74
C THR A 278 9.90 -17.47 1.16
N TRP A 279 10.90 -17.45 2.02
CA TRP A 279 11.58 -16.22 2.41
C TRP A 279 13.10 -16.41 2.46
N GLU A 280 13.81 -15.28 2.48
CA GLU A 280 15.27 -15.28 2.52
C GLU A 280 15.81 -15.26 3.94
N ASP A 281 17.05 -15.73 4.11
CA ASP A 281 17.84 -15.41 5.29
C ASP A 281 18.28 -13.93 5.26
N PRO A 282 18.46 -13.28 6.43
CA PRO A 282 19.09 -11.96 6.49
C PRO A 282 20.55 -12.01 6.02
N GLY A 283 21.12 -10.85 5.69
CA GLY A 283 22.52 -10.73 5.27
C GLY A 283 22.72 -10.62 3.77
N LYS A 284 21.65 -10.52 2.96
CA LYS A 284 21.75 -10.40 1.50
C LYS A 284 21.88 -8.93 1.07
N LYS A 285 22.69 -8.68 0.05
CA LYS A 285 22.80 -7.35 -0.59
C LYS A 285 21.49 -7.04 -1.32
N VAL A 286 21.07 -5.78 -1.27
CA VAL A 286 19.85 -5.29 -1.94
C VAL A 286 20.03 -3.83 -2.35
N GLY A 287 19.31 -3.39 -3.39
CA GLY A 287 19.31 -2.00 -3.84
C GLY A 287 20.61 -1.51 -4.47
N PRO A 288 20.89 -0.19 -4.43
CA PRO A 288 21.91 0.41 -5.28
C PRO A 288 23.28 -0.20 -5.05
N LYS A 289 23.94 -0.68 -6.10
CA LYS A 289 25.24 -1.40 -6.02
C LYS A 289 26.34 -0.60 -5.33
N ASN A 290 26.27 0.73 -5.42
CA ASN A 290 27.22 1.65 -4.81
C ASN A 290 26.86 2.05 -3.37
N PHE A 291 25.76 1.53 -2.82
CA PHE A 291 25.37 1.64 -1.43
C PHE A 291 25.40 0.25 -0.77
N ASP A 292 25.96 0.18 0.44
CA ASP A 292 26.03 -1.09 1.18
C ASP A 292 24.74 -1.34 1.99
N TYR A 293 23.65 -1.64 1.29
CA TYR A 293 22.44 -2.15 1.94
C TYR A 293 22.48 -3.66 2.05
N VAL A 294 22.10 -4.14 3.23
CA VAL A 294 22.02 -5.56 3.56
C VAL A 294 20.69 -5.81 4.26
N THR A 295 20.00 -6.88 3.90
CA THR A 295 18.76 -7.29 4.55
C THR A 295 19.02 -7.71 5.99
N ALA A 296 18.12 -7.36 6.90
CA ALA A 296 18.25 -7.68 8.32
C ALA A 296 16.88 -7.86 8.98
N THR A 297 16.86 -8.64 10.07
CA THR A 297 15.70 -8.76 10.97
C THR A 297 16.18 -8.65 12.41
N ALA A 298 15.34 -8.09 13.30
CA ALA A 298 15.58 -8.09 14.74
C ALA A 298 15.17 -9.42 15.41
N VAL A 299 14.42 -10.25 14.70
CA VAL A 299 13.90 -11.51 15.21
C VAL A 299 15.02 -12.53 15.35
N LYS A 300 15.18 -13.06 16.56
CA LYS A 300 16.03 -14.22 16.86
C LYS A 300 15.25 -15.52 16.97
N GLY A 301 13.92 -15.41 17.07
CA GLY A 301 12.99 -16.52 17.24
C GLY A 301 12.57 -17.18 15.92
N LYS A 302 11.51 -17.97 15.98
CA LYS A 302 10.92 -18.63 14.81
C LYS A 302 9.82 -17.77 14.19
N ALA A 303 9.65 -17.87 12.88
CA ALA A 303 8.44 -17.42 12.18
C ALA A 303 7.20 -18.14 12.75
N LYS A 304 6.16 -17.38 13.11
CA LYS A 304 4.94 -17.94 13.72
C LYS A 304 3.66 -17.54 13.01
N TYR A 305 3.59 -16.32 12.47
CA TYR A 305 2.38 -15.80 11.86
C TYR A 305 2.67 -15.13 10.51
N ALA A 306 1.69 -15.14 9.63
CA ALA A 306 1.57 -14.16 8.56
C ALA A 306 0.72 -12.99 9.07
N ALA A 307 1.27 -11.78 9.02
CA ALA A 307 0.60 -10.53 9.32
C ALA A 307 0.05 -9.93 8.01
N TRP A 308 -1.27 -9.76 7.95
CA TRP A 308 -2.00 -9.19 6.82
C TRP A 308 -2.31 -7.72 7.14
N VAL A 309 -1.55 -6.81 6.57
CA VAL A 309 -1.73 -5.36 6.70
C VAL A 309 -2.59 -4.90 5.53
N SER A 310 -3.84 -4.56 5.82
CA SER A 310 -4.78 -4.09 4.81
C SER A 310 -5.81 -3.15 5.43
N GLN A 311 -6.13 -2.09 4.70
CA GLN A 311 -6.91 -0.96 5.19
C GLN A 311 -6.27 -0.46 6.50
N TYR A 312 -7.05 -0.20 7.54
CA TYR A 312 -6.50 0.19 8.84
C TYR A 312 -6.29 -0.98 9.82
N ASN A 313 -6.51 -2.24 9.40
CA ASN A 313 -6.44 -3.41 10.27
C ASN A 313 -5.20 -4.25 9.97
N VAL A 314 -4.59 -4.82 11.03
CA VAL A 314 -3.62 -5.92 10.90
C VAL A 314 -4.25 -7.19 11.44
N THR A 315 -4.34 -8.22 10.60
CA THR A 315 -4.86 -9.54 10.99
C THR A 315 -3.75 -10.58 10.92
N TYR A 316 -3.68 -11.45 11.91
CA TYR A 316 -2.65 -12.50 11.97
C TYR A 316 -3.28 -13.86 11.74
N THR A 317 -2.59 -14.65 10.93
CA THR A 317 -2.94 -16.06 10.70
C THR A 317 -1.71 -16.92 11.00
N PRO A 318 -1.85 -18.02 11.76
CA PRO A 318 -0.72 -18.87 12.11
C PRO A 318 -0.10 -19.50 10.86
N LEU A 319 1.22 -19.62 10.87
CA LEU A 319 1.93 -20.37 9.84
C LEU A 319 1.76 -21.87 10.08
N GLU A 320 1.50 -22.58 9.00
CA GLU A 320 1.37 -24.03 8.90
C GLU A 320 2.52 -24.57 8.04
N ASN A 321 2.86 -25.85 8.19
CA ASN A 321 3.83 -26.55 7.34
C ASN A 321 5.20 -25.84 7.23
N VAL A 322 5.69 -25.25 8.33
CA VAL A 322 6.96 -24.54 8.33
C VAL A 322 8.13 -25.52 8.21
N ASP A 323 8.90 -25.40 7.13
CA ASP A 323 10.14 -26.14 6.89
C ASP A 323 11.22 -25.18 6.37
N GLY A 324 12.26 -24.97 7.18
CA GLY A 324 13.27 -23.94 6.93
C GLY A 324 12.65 -22.54 6.73
N ASN A 325 12.98 -21.91 5.61
CA ASN A 325 12.42 -20.62 5.20
C ASN A 325 11.24 -20.76 4.23
N SER A 326 10.37 -21.74 4.48
CA SER A 326 9.14 -21.94 3.74
C SER A 326 7.99 -22.33 4.67
N GLY A 327 6.77 -22.08 4.22
CA GLY A 327 5.56 -22.43 4.97
C GLY A 327 4.30 -22.00 4.24
N SER A 328 3.15 -22.21 4.86
CA SER A 328 1.86 -21.73 4.35
C SER A 328 1.01 -21.07 5.43
N THR A 329 -0.03 -20.37 5.02
CA THR A 329 -1.10 -19.89 5.89
C THR A 329 -2.43 -19.96 5.14
N LYS A 330 -3.52 -19.56 5.80
CA LYS A 330 -4.83 -19.36 5.17
C LYS A 330 -5.16 -17.88 5.10
N GLN A 331 -5.67 -17.42 3.96
CA GLN A 331 -6.19 -16.06 3.85
C GLN A 331 -7.30 -15.82 4.90
N PRO A 332 -7.24 -14.73 5.68
CA PRO A 332 -8.26 -14.44 6.67
C PRO A 332 -9.59 -14.07 6.00
N GLY A 333 -10.69 -14.50 6.62
CA GLY A 333 -12.06 -14.13 6.25
C GLY A 333 -12.62 -13.00 7.11
N THR A 334 -11.74 -12.16 7.67
CA THR A 334 -12.10 -11.03 8.53
C THR A 334 -12.72 -9.92 7.71
N LEU A 335 -13.61 -9.17 8.37
CA LEU A 335 -14.22 -7.98 7.82
C LEU A 335 -13.62 -6.74 8.50
N VAL A 336 -13.62 -5.61 7.80
CA VAL A 336 -13.23 -4.32 8.36
C VAL A 336 -14.13 -3.96 9.54
N TYR A 337 -15.44 -4.00 9.30
CA TYR A 337 -16.48 -3.92 10.32
C TYR A 337 -17.28 -5.23 10.31
N PRO A 338 -17.34 -5.97 11.44
CA PRO A 338 -18.01 -7.27 11.53
C PRO A 338 -19.49 -7.26 11.11
N ASP A 339 -20.13 -6.11 11.14
CA ASP A 339 -21.55 -5.86 10.86
C ASP A 339 -21.82 -5.25 9.48
N LEU A 340 -20.82 -4.71 8.77
CA LEU A 340 -21.02 -3.99 7.50
C LEU A 340 -20.52 -4.74 6.25
N GLY A 341 -19.82 -5.86 6.41
CA GLY A 341 -19.59 -6.82 5.31
C GLY A 341 -18.38 -6.58 4.41
N ASP A 342 -17.62 -5.49 4.57
CA ASP A 342 -16.42 -5.23 3.76
C ASP A 342 -15.29 -6.20 4.11
N PRO A 343 -14.81 -7.04 3.17
CA PRO A 343 -13.69 -7.94 3.42
C PRO A 343 -12.41 -7.14 3.71
N GLN A 344 -11.63 -7.58 4.70
CA GLN A 344 -10.34 -6.95 4.95
C GLN A 344 -9.37 -7.17 3.78
N VAL A 345 -9.36 -8.38 3.18
CA VAL A 345 -8.51 -8.72 2.04
C VAL A 345 -9.34 -8.58 0.77
N ASN A 346 -9.34 -7.37 0.19
CA ASN A 346 -10.20 -7.02 -0.95
C ASN A 346 -9.50 -6.20 -2.04
N ASP A 347 -8.20 -5.95 -1.92
CA ASP A 347 -7.39 -5.17 -2.86
C ASP A 347 -5.94 -5.67 -2.76
N THR A 348 -4.96 -4.88 -3.19
CA THR A 348 -3.55 -5.11 -2.94
C THR A 348 -3.24 -5.03 -1.44
N THR A 349 -2.88 -6.17 -0.84
CA THR A 349 -2.63 -6.34 0.60
C THR A 349 -1.15 -6.59 0.85
N PHE A 350 -0.61 -6.15 1.99
CA PHE A 350 0.76 -6.43 2.38
C PHE A 350 0.81 -7.58 3.38
N ILE A 351 1.63 -8.59 3.10
CA ILE A 351 1.86 -9.73 3.99
C ILE A 351 3.29 -9.69 4.50
N ALA A 352 3.49 -9.79 5.81
CA ALA A 352 4.81 -9.98 6.42
C ALA A 352 4.82 -11.27 7.25
N ILE A 353 5.97 -11.94 7.31
CA ILE A 353 6.18 -13.06 8.23
C ILE A 353 6.70 -12.50 9.54
N VAL A 354 6.05 -12.84 10.66
CA VAL A 354 6.36 -12.31 11.98
C VAL A 354 6.50 -13.39 13.06
N ASP A 355 7.23 -13.07 14.14
CA ASP A 355 7.42 -13.96 15.29
C ASP A 355 6.40 -13.80 16.42
N ASP A 356 5.63 -12.72 16.39
CA ASP A 356 4.61 -12.39 17.39
C ASP A 356 3.40 -11.66 16.77
N ASN A 357 2.25 -11.76 17.42
CA ASN A 357 0.98 -11.16 16.96
C ASN A 357 0.65 -9.89 17.76
N VAL A 358 1.57 -8.93 17.75
CA VAL A 358 1.44 -7.67 18.51
C VAL A 358 0.16 -6.90 18.14
N TYR A 359 -0.42 -6.21 19.12
CA TYR A 359 -1.61 -5.38 18.91
C TYR A 359 -1.24 -4.11 18.13
N LEU A 360 -1.78 -4.00 16.91
CA LEU A 360 -1.49 -2.90 15.98
C LEU A 360 -2.77 -2.18 15.55
N THR A 361 -2.59 -0.88 15.35
CA THR A 361 -3.52 0.10 14.81
C THR A 361 -2.72 1.01 13.88
N PRO A 362 -3.37 1.86 13.07
CA PRO A 362 -2.64 2.83 12.26
C PRO A 362 -1.71 3.72 13.08
N ALA A 363 -2.06 4.02 14.33
CA ALA A 363 -1.29 4.92 15.19
C ALA A 363 -0.02 4.28 15.81
N ASN A 364 0.13 2.95 15.78
CA ASN A 364 1.26 2.25 16.39
C ASN A 364 1.81 1.11 15.50
N LEU A 365 1.57 1.17 14.19
CA LEU A 365 1.96 0.13 13.23
C LEU A 365 3.46 -0.20 13.29
N SER A 366 4.31 0.81 13.53
CA SER A 366 5.78 0.66 13.63
C SER A 366 6.25 -0.31 14.71
N LEU A 367 5.42 -0.67 15.68
CA LEU A 367 5.75 -1.73 16.65
C LEU A 367 6.04 -3.07 15.97
N ILE A 368 5.48 -3.31 14.78
CA ILE A 368 5.73 -4.54 14.01
C ILE A 368 7.17 -4.66 13.52
N ASP A 369 7.92 -3.57 13.38
CA ASP A 369 9.25 -3.57 12.75
C ASP A 369 10.30 -4.41 13.50
N ASN A 370 10.08 -4.66 14.80
CA ASN A 370 10.93 -5.55 15.61
C ASN A 370 10.51 -7.03 15.54
N HIS A 371 9.39 -7.32 14.89
CA HIS A 371 8.78 -8.64 14.80
C HIS A 371 8.80 -9.23 13.39
N ILE A 372 9.15 -8.45 12.36
CA ILE A 372 9.24 -8.94 10.97
C ILE A 372 10.47 -9.84 10.79
N VAL A 373 10.21 -11.09 10.44
CA VAL A 373 11.21 -12.07 9.97
C VAL A 373 11.56 -11.80 8.52
N ALA A 374 10.55 -11.60 7.65
CA ALA A 374 10.70 -11.36 6.23
C ALA A 374 9.48 -10.62 5.64
N GLY A 375 9.71 -9.88 4.56
CA GLY A 375 8.70 -9.11 3.84
C GLY A 375 8.67 -7.62 4.19
N PRO A 376 7.63 -6.88 3.77
CA PRO A 376 6.39 -7.43 3.26
C PRO A 376 6.52 -7.94 1.82
N ALA A 377 5.58 -8.77 1.42
CA ALA A 377 5.27 -9.07 0.03
C ALA A 377 3.86 -8.58 -0.29
N ILE A 378 3.63 -8.24 -1.55
CA ILE A 378 2.33 -7.80 -2.04
C ILE A 378 1.47 -9.00 -2.42
N TYR A 379 0.22 -8.99 -1.98
CA TYR A 379 -0.78 -9.99 -2.29
C TYR A 379 -1.96 -9.35 -3.03
N GLN A 380 -2.25 -9.81 -4.25
CA GLN A 380 -3.36 -9.29 -5.06
C GLN A 380 -4.66 -10.03 -4.72
N ALA A 381 -5.69 -9.31 -4.29
CA ALA A 381 -6.96 -9.92 -3.89
C ALA A 381 -8.17 -9.59 -4.79
N TYR A 382 -8.11 -8.50 -5.55
CA TYR A 382 -9.20 -8.06 -6.43
C TYR A 382 -8.68 -7.28 -7.64
#